data_AF-A0A485KL13-F1
#
_entry.id   AF-A0A485KL13-F1
#
_cell.length_a   1.000
_cell.length_b   1.000
_cell.length_c   1.000
_cell.angle_alpha   90.00
_cell.angle_beta   90.00
_cell.angle_gamma   90.00
#
_symmetry.space_group_name_H-M   'P 1'
#
loop_
_entity.id
_entity.type
_entity.pdbx_description
1 polymer ?
#
loop_
_entity_poly.entity_id
_entity_poly.type
_entity_poly.pdbx_seq_one_letter_code
_entity_poly.pdbx_strand_id
1 'polypeptide(L)'
;MKSYAAPTTTIKWSPYGRQLFLDTISLPDAVAALRHSSFGGHMRSLPVYCWLDLNRKFGMAHTAKRQARCDRSELSNDAVVMELVVRNVAPNALATSTWAAIKVTILTPLRGLPRGPSWLDQLTSSSLRFSVADEVAFWTRHGIYTWVGQMQNLYADGIDDAL
;
A
#
# COMPACT_ATOMS: atom_id res chain seq x y z
N MET A 1 24.41 -19.29 5.48
CA MET A 1 24.77 -18.02 4.81
C MET A 1 25.94 -18.26 3.85
N LYS A 2 25.87 -17.74 2.62
CA LYS A 2 27.02 -17.79 1.69
C LYS A 2 28.07 -16.76 2.13
N SER A 3 29.35 -17.16 2.14
CA SER A 3 30.47 -16.27 2.48
C SER A 3 30.86 -15.43 1.27
N TYR A 4 30.96 -14.11 1.47
CA TYR A 4 31.38 -13.13 0.46
C TYR A 4 32.78 -12.57 0.73
N ALA A 5 33.59 -13.30 1.51
CA ALA A 5 34.89 -12.81 1.99
C ALA A 5 36.04 -12.87 0.97
N ALA A 6 35.87 -13.56 -0.18
CA ALA A 6 36.93 -13.71 -1.17
C ALA A 6 36.82 -12.66 -2.31
N PRO A 7 37.96 -12.17 -2.84
CA PRO A 7 37.97 -11.10 -3.85
C PRO A 7 37.41 -11.51 -5.23
N THR A 8 37.17 -12.81 -5.44
CA THR A 8 36.58 -13.37 -6.68
C THR A 8 35.14 -13.83 -6.51
N THR A 9 34.53 -13.63 -5.34
CA THR A 9 33.14 -14.07 -5.12
C THR A 9 32.17 -13.17 -5.88
N THR A 10 31.58 -13.71 -6.96
CA THR A 10 30.46 -13.06 -7.64
C THR A 10 29.23 -13.00 -6.74
N ILE A 11 28.69 -11.80 -6.53
CA ILE A 11 27.42 -11.61 -5.84
C ILE A 11 26.30 -12.18 -6.73
N LYS A 12 25.70 -13.29 -6.30
CA LYS A 12 24.53 -13.88 -6.97
C LYS A 12 23.25 -13.36 -6.33
N TRP A 13 22.50 -12.55 -7.08
CA TRP A 13 21.14 -12.14 -6.72
C TRP A 13 20.12 -13.03 -7.43
N SER A 14 19.11 -13.52 -6.70
CA SER A 14 17.96 -14.17 -7.32
C SER A 14 16.94 -13.09 -7.71
N PRO A 15 16.50 -13.03 -8.98
CA PRO A 15 15.41 -12.13 -9.39
C PRO A 15 14.03 -12.64 -8.96
N TYR A 16 13.94 -13.88 -8.48
CA TYR A 16 12.69 -14.58 -8.20
C TYR A 16 11.77 -13.82 -7.22
N GLY A 17 12.33 -13.31 -6.13
CA GLY A 17 11.56 -12.50 -5.17
C GLY A 17 10.93 -11.28 -5.82
N ARG A 18 11.67 -10.59 -6.70
CA ARG A 18 11.16 -9.42 -7.42
C ARG A 18 10.05 -9.75 -8.41
N GLN A 19 10.17 -10.89 -9.09
CA GLN A 19 9.13 -11.36 -10.01
C GLN A 19 7.84 -11.64 -9.25
N LEU A 20 7.92 -12.40 -8.14
CA LEU A 20 6.74 -12.73 -7.34
C LEU A 20 6.03 -11.48 -6.78
N PHE A 21 6.77 -10.47 -6.34
CA PHE A 21 6.18 -9.24 -5.82
C PHE A 21 5.53 -8.34 -6.88
N LEU A 22 5.98 -8.44 -8.14
CA LEU A 22 5.44 -7.67 -9.26
C LEU A 22 4.36 -8.43 -10.03
N ASP A 23 4.17 -9.71 -9.73
CA ASP A 23 3.05 -10.49 -10.26
C ASP A 23 1.72 -10.04 -9.64
N THR A 24 0.65 -10.27 -10.38
CA THR A 24 -0.71 -9.93 -9.94
C THR A 24 -1.14 -10.87 -8.81
N ILE A 25 -1.57 -10.29 -7.70
CA ILE A 25 -2.11 -11.02 -6.56
C ILE A 25 -3.64 -10.97 -6.63
N SER A 26 -4.31 -12.07 -6.28
CA SER A 26 -5.77 -12.10 -6.19
C SER A 26 -6.26 -11.14 -5.11
N LEU A 27 -7.42 -10.52 -5.27
CA LEU A 27 -7.94 -9.59 -4.25
C LEU A 27 -8.11 -10.24 -2.86
N PRO A 28 -8.62 -11.49 -2.72
CA PRO A 28 -8.70 -12.15 -1.43
C PRO A 28 -7.32 -12.31 -0.76
N ASP A 29 -6.30 -12.73 -1.53
CA ASP A 29 -4.95 -12.93 -0.99
C ASP A 29 -4.30 -11.58 -0.63
N ALA A 30 -4.52 -10.55 -1.44
CA ALA A 30 -4.06 -9.19 -1.14
C ALA A 30 -4.69 -8.66 0.16
N VAL A 31 -6.01 -8.81 0.33
CA VAL A 31 -6.71 -8.42 1.57
C VAL A 31 -6.16 -9.20 2.77
N ALA A 32 -5.95 -10.51 2.64
CA ALA A 32 -5.37 -11.32 3.70
C ALA A 32 -3.95 -10.85 4.06
N ALA A 33 -3.09 -10.66 3.06
CA ALA A 33 -1.71 -10.18 3.24
C ALA A 33 -1.66 -8.79 3.90
N LEU A 34 -2.57 -7.88 3.51
CA LEU A 34 -2.69 -6.56 4.12
C LEU A 34 -3.03 -6.66 5.61
N ARG A 35 -3.94 -7.56 5.98
CA ARG A 35 -4.39 -7.78 7.37
C ARG A 35 -3.35 -8.44 8.26
N HIS A 36 -2.44 -9.23 7.68
CA HIS A 36 -1.32 -9.83 8.41
C HIS A 36 -0.15 -8.88 8.67
N SER A 37 -0.19 -7.66 8.12
CA SER A 37 0.90 -6.69 8.21
C SER A 37 0.47 -5.40 8.91
N SER A 38 1.37 -4.80 9.67
CA SER A 38 1.13 -3.48 10.27
C SER A 38 1.19 -2.38 9.21
N PHE A 39 0.51 -1.25 9.47
CA PHE A 39 0.60 -0.06 8.61
C PHE A 39 2.06 0.39 8.38
N GLY A 40 2.89 0.40 9.44
CA GLY A 40 4.30 0.71 9.32
C GLY A 40 5.08 -0.31 8.49
N GLY A 41 4.68 -1.59 8.52
CA GLY A 41 5.21 -2.64 7.65
C GLY A 41 4.92 -2.36 6.18
N HIS A 42 3.67 -2.02 5.87
CA HIS A 42 3.27 -1.61 4.51
C HIS A 42 4.04 -0.39 4.01
N MET A 43 4.29 0.61 4.87
CA MET A 43 5.06 1.78 4.46
C MET A 43 6.54 1.47 4.14
N ARG A 44 7.10 0.33 4.59
CA ARG A 44 8.50 -0.04 4.26
C ARG A 44 8.69 -0.43 2.80
N SER A 45 7.64 -0.84 2.09
CA SER A 45 7.72 -1.03 0.64
C SER A 45 7.80 0.29 -0.13
N LEU A 46 7.76 1.43 0.58
CA LEU A 46 7.79 2.79 0.04
C LEU A 46 6.77 2.98 -1.10
N PRO A 47 5.48 2.63 -0.85
CA PRO A 47 4.47 2.70 -1.88
C PRO A 47 4.29 4.14 -2.37
N VAL A 48 4.35 4.33 -3.69
CA VAL A 48 4.15 5.64 -4.33
C VAL A 48 2.67 5.78 -4.67
N TYR A 49 1.88 6.13 -3.65
CA TYR A 49 0.44 6.29 -3.78
C TYR A 49 0.05 7.42 -4.76
N CYS A 50 -0.96 7.13 -5.56
CA CYS A 50 -1.59 8.09 -6.47
C CYS A 50 -2.75 8.81 -5.80
N TRP A 51 -3.54 8.10 -4.98
CA TRP A 51 -4.71 8.63 -4.30
C TRP A 51 -4.76 8.17 -2.85
N LEU A 52 -5.34 9.01 -2.01
CA LEU A 52 -5.62 8.67 -0.62
C LEU A 52 -6.89 7.83 -0.50
N ASP A 53 -7.94 8.18 -1.24
CA ASP A 53 -9.27 7.59 -1.15
C ASP A 53 -9.69 6.83 -2.42
N LEU A 54 -10.60 5.88 -2.23
CA LEU A 54 -11.20 5.07 -3.29
C LEU A 54 -11.97 5.90 -4.34
N ASN A 55 -12.53 7.03 -3.92
CA ASN A 55 -13.23 7.95 -4.83
C ASN A 55 -12.28 8.91 -5.55
N ARG A 56 -10.97 8.77 -5.35
CA ARG A 56 -9.89 9.53 -6.00
C ARG A 56 -10.07 11.03 -5.87
N LYS A 57 -10.63 11.50 -4.75
CA LYS A 57 -10.84 12.93 -4.46
C LYS A 57 -9.61 13.61 -3.91
N PHE A 58 -8.72 12.84 -3.29
CA PHE A 58 -7.49 13.32 -2.68
C PHE A 58 -6.31 12.74 -3.44
N GLY A 59 -5.75 13.52 -4.38
CA GLY A 59 -4.51 13.17 -5.07
C GLY A 59 -3.31 13.25 -4.13
N MET A 60 -2.44 12.25 -4.16
CA MET A 60 -1.24 12.17 -3.32
C MET A 60 0.07 12.12 -4.11
N ALA A 61 0.00 12.09 -5.45
CA ALA A 61 1.19 12.10 -6.27
C ALA A 61 2.05 13.35 -6.01
N HIS A 62 3.36 13.15 -5.83
CA HIS A 62 4.29 14.22 -5.47
C HIS A 62 4.50 15.30 -6.56
N THR A 63 4.05 15.07 -7.79
CA THR A 63 4.12 16.05 -8.89
C THR A 63 2.88 15.97 -9.77
N ALA A 64 2.51 17.09 -10.41
CA ALA A 64 1.41 17.12 -11.38
C ALA A 64 1.63 16.13 -12.56
N LYS A 65 2.87 15.96 -13.01
CA LYS A 65 3.22 14.97 -14.05
C LYS A 65 2.97 13.53 -13.58
N ARG A 66 3.27 13.20 -12.31
CA ARG A 66 2.96 11.89 -11.73
C ARG A 66 1.44 11.72 -11.60
N GLN A 67 0.72 12.73 -11.13
CA GLN A 67 -0.74 12.67 -11.02
C GLN A 67 -1.39 12.40 -12.37
N ALA A 68 -1.00 13.14 -13.43
CA ALA A 68 -1.50 12.91 -14.77
C ALA A 68 -1.17 11.51 -15.33
N ARG A 69 -0.06 10.90 -14.90
CA ARG A 69 0.22 9.50 -15.21
C ARG A 69 -0.71 8.56 -14.44
N CYS A 70 -0.87 8.77 -13.13
CA CYS A 70 -1.79 7.98 -12.31
C CYS A 70 -3.19 7.95 -12.93
N ASP A 71 -3.71 9.12 -13.31
CA ASP A 71 -5.03 9.28 -13.92
C ASP A 71 -5.15 8.59 -15.29
N ARG A 72 -4.03 8.29 -15.96
CA ARG A 72 -4.00 7.63 -17.28
C ARG A 72 -3.72 6.13 -17.22
N SER A 73 -2.84 5.68 -16.34
CA SER A 73 -2.26 4.32 -16.40
C SER A 73 -2.39 3.50 -15.13
N GLU A 74 -2.69 4.12 -13.98
CA GLU A 74 -2.75 3.43 -12.68
C GLU A 74 -4.20 3.22 -12.22
N LEU A 75 -5.17 3.41 -13.12
CA LEU A 75 -6.59 3.27 -12.77
C LEU A 75 -6.98 1.82 -12.42
N SER A 76 -6.20 0.83 -12.89
CA SER A 76 -6.41 -0.59 -12.63
C SER A 76 -5.53 -1.15 -11.52
N ASN A 77 -4.47 -0.44 -11.11
CA ASN A 77 -3.58 -0.92 -10.07
C ASN A 77 -4.06 -0.44 -8.70
N ASP A 78 -4.52 -1.37 -7.89
CA ASP A 78 -5.19 -1.05 -6.64
C ASP A 78 -4.19 -0.66 -5.54
N ALA A 79 -2.95 -1.13 -5.63
CA ALA A 79 -1.89 -0.85 -4.67
C ALA A 79 -1.49 0.63 -4.60
N VAL A 80 -1.93 1.47 -5.56
CA VAL A 80 -1.67 2.92 -5.55
C VAL A 80 -2.73 3.72 -4.78
N VAL A 81 -3.71 3.07 -4.14
CA VAL A 81 -4.72 3.71 -3.28
C VAL A 81 -4.45 3.40 -1.81
N MET A 82 -4.17 4.44 -1.02
CA MET A 82 -3.79 4.28 0.40
C MET A 82 -4.95 3.79 1.28
N GLU A 83 -6.20 4.18 0.99
CA GLU A 83 -7.38 3.75 1.73
C GLU A 83 -7.49 2.23 1.83
N LEU A 84 -7.10 1.48 0.79
CA LEU A 84 -7.13 0.01 0.81
C LEU A 84 -6.25 -0.57 1.91
N VAL A 85 -5.07 0.03 2.13
CA VAL A 85 -4.18 -0.36 3.21
C VAL A 85 -4.76 0.04 4.56
N VAL A 86 -5.22 1.29 4.70
CA VAL A 86 -5.74 1.81 5.98
C VAL A 86 -6.97 1.04 6.48
N ARG A 87 -7.82 0.57 5.56
CA ARG A 87 -9.00 -0.25 5.89
C ARG A 87 -8.66 -1.66 6.40
N ASN A 88 -7.50 -2.18 6.00
CA ASN A 88 -7.09 -3.57 6.27
C ASN A 88 -6.03 -3.70 7.37
N VAL A 89 -5.56 -2.61 7.95
CA VAL A 89 -4.67 -2.60 9.12
C VAL A 89 -5.47 -2.35 10.41
N ALA A 90 -4.77 -2.39 11.55
CA ALA A 90 -5.37 -2.11 12.86
C ALA A 90 -6.13 -0.76 12.90
N PRO A 91 -7.18 -0.64 13.72
CA PRO A 91 -7.96 0.58 13.78
C PRO A 91 -7.13 1.76 14.25
N ASN A 92 -7.44 2.92 13.69
CA ASN A 92 -6.69 4.15 13.94
C ASN A 92 -5.21 4.10 13.55
N ALA A 93 -4.74 3.11 12.77
CA ALA A 93 -3.32 2.97 12.42
C ALA A 93 -2.72 4.24 11.79
N LEU A 94 -3.52 5.02 11.05
CA LEU A 94 -3.06 6.28 10.48
C LEU A 94 -2.82 7.35 11.58
N ALA A 95 -3.68 7.38 12.59
CA ALA A 95 -3.61 8.32 13.71
C ALA A 95 -2.56 7.93 14.77
N THR A 96 -2.35 6.62 14.97
CA THR A 96 -1.37 6.06 15.91
C THR A 96 -0.03 5.75 15.27
N SER A 97 0.15 6.07 14.00
CA SER A 97 1.41 5.85 13.30
C SER A 97 2.56 6.56 14.01
N THR A 98 3.67 5.84 14.17
CA THR A 98 4.91 6.38 14.75
C THR A 98 5.62 7.37 13.81
N TRP A 99 5.17 7.47 12.55
CA TRP A 99 5.71 8.39 11.57
C TRP A 99 5.05 9.76 11.72
N ALA A 100 5.73 10.67 12.44
CA ALA A 100 5.26 12.03 12.69
C ALA A 100 4.86 12.78 11.39
N ALA A 101 5.51 12.46 10.27
CA ALA A 101 5.20 13.02 8.96
C ALA A 101 3.72 12.83 8.58
N ILE A 102 3.12 11.67 8.85
CA ILE A 102 1.72 11.38 8.47
C ILE A 102 0.75 12.36 9.11
N LYS A 103 0.98 12.72 10.37
CA LYS A 103 0.14 13.70 11.06
C LYS A 103 0.19 15.06 10.37
N VAL A 104 1.37 15.49 9.95
CA VAL A 104 1.59 16.81 9.35
C VAL A 104 1.21 16.85 7.88
N THR A 105 1.49 15.81 7.11
CA THR A 105 1.34 15.79 5.65
C THR A 105 0.00 15.24 5.17
N ILE A 106 -0.66 14.39 5.96
CA ILE A 106 -1.94 13.76 5.58
C ILE A 106 -3.05 14.22 6.52
N LEU A 107 -2.95 13.93 7.82
CA LEU A 107 -4.06 14.15 8.75
C LEU A 107 -4.41 15.62 8.96
N THR A 108 -3.40 16.50 9.04
CA THR A 108 -3.62 17.93 9.29
C THR A 108 -4.26 18.63 8.08
N PRO A 109 -3.74 18.47 6.84
CA PRO A 109 -4.37 19.05 5.65
C PRO A 109 -5.80 18.55 5.43
N LEU A 110 -6.07 17.27 5.69
CA LEU A 110 -7.42 16.71 5.53
C LEU A 110 -8.47 17.41 6.39
N ARG A 111 -8.11 17.93 7.57
CA ARG A 111 -9.07 18.68 8.39
C ARG A 111 -9.52 19.99 7.75
N GLY A 112 -8.70 20.57 6.88
CA GLY A 112 -9.02 21.80 6.14
C GLY A 112 -9.65 21.56 4.76
N LEU A 113 -9.62 20.33 4.25
CA LEU A 113 -10.16 20.01 2.92
C LEU A 113 -11.66 19.68 2.99
N PRO A 114 -12.44 20.05 1.96
CA PRO A 114 -13.81 19.57 1.81
C PRO A 114 -13.84 18.05 1.86
N ARG A 115 -14.76 17.47 2.65
CA ARG A 115 -14.95 16.01 2.85
C ARG A 115 -13.81 15.28 3.57
N GLY A 116 -12.72 15.95 3.91
CA GLY A 116 -11.61 15.33 4.64
C GLY A 116 -12.01 14.87 6.06
N PRO A 117 -12.71 15.68 6.87
CA PRO A 117 -13.22 15.23 8.17
C PRO A 117 -14.13 13.99 8.06
N SER A 118 -15.07 13.99 7.11
CA SER A 118 -15.97 12.84 6.90
C SER A 118 -15.22 11.56 6.48
N TRP A 119 -14.13 11.69 5.72
CA TRP A 119 -13.31 10.55 5.34
C TRP A 119 -12.52 10.00 6.55
N LEU A 120 -11.99 10.88 7.40
CA LEU A 120 -11.33 10.48 8.66
C LEU A 120 -12.30 9.74 9.59
N ASP A 121 -13.54 10.22 9.73
CA ASP A 121 -14.57 9.56 10.54
C ASP A 121 -14.99 8.20 9.98
N GLN A 122 -15.07 8.06 8.65
CA GLN A 122 -15.35 6.78 7.99
C GLN A 122 -14.24 5.75 8.23
N LEU A 123 -12.98 6.17 8.21
CA LEU A 123 -11.87 5.25 8.45
C LEU A 123 -11.77 4.77 9.89
N THR A 124 -11.97 5.67 10.86
CA THR A 124 -11.92 5.30 12.29
C THR A 124 -13.03 4.33 12.69
N SER A 125 -14.15 4.33 11.96
CA SER A 125 -15.31 3.44 12.22
C SER A 125 -15.30 2.12 11.44
N SER A 126 -14.50 1.99 10.36
CA SER A 126 -14.61 0.89 9.39
C SER A 126 -13.51 -0.18 9.46
N SER A 127 -12.29 0.17 9.88
CA SER A 127 -11.16 -0.76 9.89
C SER A 127 -11.43 -1.94 10.85
N LEU A 128 -11.40 -3.16 10.32
CA LEU A 128 -11.62 -4.47 10.98
C LEU A 128 -13.07 -4.97 11.16
N ARG A 129 -14.11 -4.30 10.66
CA ARG A 129 -15.49 -4.84 10.79
C ARG A 129 -15.90 -5.83 9.72
N PHE A 130 -15.24 -5.83 8.56
CA PHE A 130 -15.71 -6.56 7.39
C PHE A 130 -14.96 -7.88 7.18
N SER A 131 -15.68 -8.91 6.73
CA SER A 131 -15.06 -10.15 6.26
C SER A 131 -14.14 -9.88 5.06
N VAL A 132 -13.26 -10.83 4.72
CA VAL A 132 -12.42 -10.71 3.50
C VAL A 132 -13.31 -10.58 2.26
N ALA A 133 -14.39 -11.39 2.19
CA ALA A 133 -15.33 -11.36 1.07
C ALA A 133 -16.05 -10.02 0.93
N ASP A 134 -16.49 -9.42 2.04
CA ASP A 134 -17.15 -8.10 2.01
C ASP A 134 -16.21 -6.98 1.56
N GLU A 135 -14.96 -7.05 1.99
CA GLU A 135 -13.93 -6.07 1.60
C GLU A 135 -13.59 -6.21 0.12
N VAL A 136 -13.41 -7.44 -0.38
CA VAL A 136 -13.25 -7.71 -1.81
C VAL A 136 -14.46 -7.20 -2.60
N ALA A 137 -15.68 -7.46 -2.13
CA ALA A 137 -16.89 -6.95 -2.79
C ALA A 137 -16.94 -5.40 -2.80
N PHE A 138 -16.49 -4.76 -1.72
CA PHE A 138 -16.39 -3.31 -1.62
C PHE A 138 -15.38 -2.73 -2.61
N TRP A 139 -14.22 -3.37 -2.73
CA TRP A 139 -13.18 -3.05 -3.71
C TRP A 139 -13.73 -3.16 -5.13
N THR A 140 -14.29 -4.32 -5.50
CA THR A 140 -14.87 -4.57 -6.82
C THR A 140 -15.95 -3.56 -7.21
N ARG A 141 -16.78 -3.10 -6.26
CA ARG A 141 -17.79 -2.05 -6.51
C ARG A 141 -17.17 -0.68 -6.83
N HIS A 142 -15.93 -0.42 -6.42
CA HIS A 142 -15.17 0.78 -6.76
C HIS A 142 -14.28 0.58 -8.01
N GLY A 143 -14.45 -0.50 -8.76
CA GLY A 143 -13.73 -0.76 -10.01
C GLY A 143 -12.30 -1.26 -9.81
N ILE A 144 -12.05 -1.93 -8.68
CA ILE A 144 -10.74 -2.42 -8.22
C ILE A 144 -10.74 -3.94 -8.39
N TYR A 145 -9.78 -4.45 -9.15
CA TYR A 145 -9.77 -5.84 -9.65
C TYR A 145 -8.39 -6.51 -9.58
N THR A 146 -7.31 -5.75 -9.49
CA THR A 146 -5.94 -6.25 -9.55
C THR A 146 -5.03 -5.55 -8.55
N TRP A 147 -4.41 -6.34 -7.69
CA TRP A 147 -3.39 -5.86 -6.79
C TRP A 147 -2.00 -6.17 -7.34
N VAL A 148 -1.24 -5.14 -7.67
CA VAL A 148 0.18 -5.27 -8.06
C VAL A 148 1.02 -4.45 -7.09
N GLY A 149 1.83 -5.16 -6.29
CA GLY A 149 2.72 -4.54 -5.32
C GLY A 149 3.65 -3.52 -5.94
N GLN A 150 4.13 -2.58 -5.13
CA GLN A 150 5.21 -1.68 -5.54
C GLN A 150 6.52 -2.21 -4.97
N MET A 151 7.58 -2.10 -5.77
CA MET A 151 8.93 -2.46 -5.35
C MET A 151 9.81 -1.22 -5.23
N GLN A 152 10.79 -1.35 -4.36
CA GLN A 152 11.81 -0.35 -4.11
C GLN A 152 13.20 -1.02 -4.12
N ASN A 153 14.26 -0.23 -4.33
CA ASN A 153 15.64 -0.75 -4.43
C ASN A 153 16.49 -0.49 -3.17
N LEU A 154 15.91 0.15 -2.16
CA LEU A 154 16.55 0.49 -0.89
C LEU A 154 16.70 -0.73 0.05
N TYR A 155 15.70 -1.61 0.10
CA TYR A 155 15.70 -2.86 0.86
C TYR A 155 15.61 -4.05 -0.08
N ALA A 156 16.32 -5.13 0.28
CA ALA A 156 16.20 -6.41 -0.40
C ALA A 156 14.89 -7.08 0.01
N ASP A 157 13.91 -7.09 -0.90
CA ASP A 157 12.68 -7.85 -0.74
C ASP A 157 12.99 -9.33 -1.07
N GLY A 158 13.40 -10.08 -0.04
CA GLY A 158 13.72 -11.50 -0.13
C GLY A 158 12.56 -12.38 0.32
N ILE A 159 12.42 -13.56 -0.30
CA ILE A 159 11.55 -14.62 0.19
C ILE A 159 12.39 -15.53 1.06
N ASP A 160 11.92 -15.78 2.28
CA ASP A 160 12.45 -16.84 3.12
C ASP A 160 11.53 -18.06 3.00
N ASP A 161 11.95 -19.03 2.20
CA ASP A 161 11.24 -20.31 2.00
C ASP A 161 11.60 -21.33 3.10
N ALA A 162 12.23 -20.90 4.21
CA ALA A 162 12.48 -21.77 5.35
C ALA A 162 11.18 -22.11 6.08
N LEU A 163 10.53 -23.16 5.63
CA LEU A 163 9.66 -24.03 6.43
C LEU A 163 10.50 -25.14 7.08
#